data_AF-A0A2V8E012-F1
#
_entry.id   AF-A0A2V8E012-F1
#
_cell.length_a   1.000
_cell.length_b   1.000
_cell.length_c   1.000
_cell.angle_alpha   90.00
_cell.angle_beta   90.00
_cell.angle_gamma   90.00
#
_symmetry.space_group_name_H-M   'P 1'
#
loop_
_entity.id
_entity.type
_entity.pdbx_description
1 polymer ?
#
loop_
_entity_poly.entity_id
_entity_poly.type
_entity_poly.pdbx_seq_one_letter_code
_entity_poly.pdbx_strand_id
1 'polypeptide(L)'
;MSMTRVTYFVSAAAMLAASIAIAQPPARGGGGQMPGQKIGLATSLQRGYAAFKRNFTAAAEKMPESDYGFKPGSTPEARTFAQVIDHIAQSQFGQCAAIKGVPNPMQGKQLEQELKTKADVAKALADSFALCDDLFSGVTDTSAAEMVKQGPNELTRAAALYGVIVHGNEM
;
A
#
# COMPACT_ATOMS: atom_id res chain seq x y z
N MET A 1 57.93 -33.27 34.64
CA MET A 1 56.72 -33.98 34.17
C MET A 1 56.27 -34.91 35.29
N SER A 2 55.21 -34.56 36.03
CA SER A 2 54.59 -35.46 37.00
C SER A 2 53.15 -35.03 37.21
N MET A 3 52.21 -35.89 36.80
CA MET A 3 50.78 -35.74 37.00
C MET A 3 50.42 -36.40 38.34
N THR A 4 49.63 -35.72 39.17
CA THR A 4 48.99 -36.34 40.32
C THR A 4 47.49 -36.04 40.25
N ARG A 5 46.70 -37.12 40.09
CA ARG A 5 45.24 -37.08 40.00
C ARG A 5 44.67 -36.80 41.40
N VAL A 6 43.83 -35.78 41.50
CA VAL A 6 43.09 -35.44 42.73
C VAL A 6 41.65 -35.91 42.58
N THR A 7 41.22 -36.76 43.50
CA THR A 7 39.85 -37.27 43.66
C THR A 7 38.96 -36.22 44.34
N TYR A 8 37.81 -35.92 43.76
CA TYR A 8 36.84 -34.96 44.29
C TYR A 8 35.90 -35.63 45.31
N PHE A 9 35.85 -35.09 46.53
CA PHE A 9 34.73 -35.29 47.44
C PHE A 9 33.78 -34.09 47.31
N VAL A 10 32.54 -34.34 46.90
CA VAL A 10 31.47 -33.32 46.84
C VAL A 10 30.90 -33.18 48.26
N SER A 11 31.18 -32.05 48.91
CA SER A 11 30.44 -31.62 50.10
C SER A 11 29.41 -30.57 49.70
N ALA A 12 28.13 -30.89 49.89
CA ALA A 12 27.02 -29.96 49.68
C ALA A 12 26.94 -28.98 50.86
N ALA A 13 27.32 -27.72 50.63
CA ALA A 13 27.09 -26.62 51.56
C ALA A 13 25.78 -25.92 51.20
N ALA A 14 24.79 -26.01 52.09
CA ALA A 14 23.54 -25.24 52.00
C ALA A 14 23.80 -23.79 52.43
N MET A 15 23.76 -22.84 51.49
CA MET A 15 23.79 -21.41 51.78
C MET A 15 22.36 -20.87 51.93
N LEU A 16 22.05 -20.34 53.11
CA LEU A 16 20.91 -19.43 53.30
C LEU A 16 21.30 -18.04 52.79
N ALA A 17 20.64 -17.56 51.73
CA ALA A 17 20.76 -16.20 51.25
C ALA A 17 19.56 -15.36 51.72
N ALA A 18 19.84 -14.27 52.43
CA ALA A 18 18.86 -13.25 52.81
C ALA A 18 18.52 -12.37 51.60
N SER A 19 17.24 -12.29 51.25
CA SER A 19 16.75 -11.53 50.09
C SER A 19 16.71 -10.03 50.38
N ILE A 20 17.62 -9.27 49.75
CA ILE A 20 17.49 -7.82 49.62
C ILE A 20 16.52 -7.56 48.46
N ALA A 21 15.36 -6.95 48.75
CA ALA A 21 14.38 -6.60 47.74
C ALA A 21 14.88 -5.41 46.89
N ILE A 22 15.49 -5.71 45.74
CA ILE A 22 15.74 -4.75 44.67
C ILE A 22 14.41 -4.58 43.92
N ALA A 23 13.85 -3.38 43.89
CA ALA A 23 12.67 -3.05 43.10
C ALA A 23 12.97 -3.30 41.61
N GLN A 24 12.48 -4.41 41.07
CA GLN A 24 12.57 -4.70 39.65
C GLN A 24 11.63 -3.74 38.90
N PRO A 25 12.08 -3.06 37.82
CA PRO A 25 11.14 -2.40 36.92
C PRO A 25 10.14 -3.46 36.42
N PRO A 26 8.86 -3.11 36.21
CA PRO A 26 7.85 -4.07 35.87
C PRO A 26 8.31 -4.90 34.67
N ALA A 27 8.31 -6.22 34.85
CA ALA A 27 8.57 -7.15 33.77
C ALA A 27 7.64 -6.78 32.60
N ARG A 28 8.21 -6.53 31.42
CA ARG A 28 7.46 -6.60 30.16
C ARG A 28 7.13 -8.08 29.89
N GLY A 29 6.30 -8.64 30.74
CA GLY A 29 5.63 -9.92 30.56
C GLY A 29 4.22 -9.61 30.11
N GLY A 30 3.93 -9.83 28.83
CA GLY A 30 2.59 -9.66 28.29
C GLY A 30 2.61 -9.37 26.81
N GLY A 31 2.70 -10.43 26.00
CA GLY A 31 2.22 -10.43 24.62
C GLY A 31 0.69 -10.28 24.58
N GLY A 32 0.19 -9.19 25.16
CA GLY A 32 -1.22 -8.83 25.09
C GLY A 32 -1.54 -8.42 23.67
N GLN A 33 -2.25 -9.28 22.94
CA GLN A 33 -2.89 -8.92 21.69
C GLN A 33 -3.83 -7.74 21.99
N MET A 34 -3.49 -6.55 21.50
CA MET A 34 -4.43 -5.42 21.47
C MET A 34 -5.74 -5.91 20.83
N PRO A 35 -6.92 -5.65 21.42
CA PRO A 35 -8.18 -6.04 20.80
C PRO A 35 -8.24 -5.50 19.37
N GLY A 36 -8.55 -6.37 18.40
CA GLY A 36 -8.66 -5.98 17.00
C GLY A 36 -9.69 -4.86 16.82
N GLN A 37 -9.35 -3.83 16.05
CA GLN A 37 -10.28 -2.74 15.75
C GLN A 37 -11.27 -3.19 14.66
N LYS A 38 -12.57 -2.90 14.82
CA LYS A 38 -13.54 -2.99 13.71
C LYS A 38 -13.23 -1.88 12.69
N ILE A 39 -12.88 -2.26 11.48
CA ILE A 39 -12.58 -1.32 10.39
C ILE A 39 -13.78 -1.29 9.44
N GLY A 40 -14.39 -0.12 9.29
CA GLY A 40 -15.50 0.11 8.35
C GLY A 40 -15.05 0.04 6.89
N LEU A 41 -16.03 0.04 6.00
CA LEU A 41 -15.80 0.02 4.55
C LEU A 41 -15.10 1.30 4.08
N ALA A 42 -15.52 2.45 4.58
CA ALA A 42 -14.89 3.73 4.26
C ALA A 42 -13.42 3.75 4.67
N THR A 43 -13.11 3.38 5.92
CA THR A 43 -11.74 3.32 6.41
C THR A 43 -10.90 2.31 5.62
N SER A 44 -11.48 1.18 5.19
CA SER A 44 -10.78 0.20 4.35
C SER A 44 -10.42 0.78 2.99
N LEU A 45 -11.36 1.45 2.32
CA LEU A 45 -11.14 2.12 1.03
C LEU A 45 -10.09 3.23 1.14
N GLN A 46 -10.20 4.09 2.16
CA GLN A 46 -9.25 5.17 2.42
C GLN A 46 -7.83 4.65 2.64
N ARG A 47 -7.66 3.61 3.47
CA ARG A 47 -6.35 3.01 3.72
C ARG A 47 -5.77 2.32 2.49
N GLY A 48 -6.61 1.57 1.77
CA GLY A 48 -6.21 0.90 0.52
C GLY A 48 -5.74 1.90 -0.52
N TYR A 49 -6.52 2.96 -0.75
CA TYR A 49 -6.18 4.03 -1.69
C TYR A 49 -4.92 4.79 -1.25
N ALA A 50 -4.78 5.14 0.02
CA ALA A 50 -3.57 5.81 0.52
C ALA A 50 -2.31 4.95 0.34
N ALA A 51 -2.41 3.63 0.55
CA ALA A 51 -1.31 2.71 0.31
C ALA A 51 -0.97 2.61 -1.19
N PHE A 52 -1.98 2.44 -2.03
CA PHE A 52 -1.86 2.44 -3.49
C PHE A 52 -1.18 3.72 -4.00
N LYS A 53 -1.70 4.89 -3.65
CA LYS A 53 -1.15 6.20 -4.01
C LYS A 53 0.31 6.35 -3.60
N ARG A 54 0.64 6.04 -2.34
CA ARG A 54 2.00 6.10 -1.83
C ARG A 54 2.95 5.19 -2.61
N ASN A 55 2.53 3.95 -2.86
CA ASN A 55 3.39 2.96 -3.52
C ASN A 55 3.73 3.38 -4.95
N PHE A 56 2.74 3.78 -5.76
CA PHE A 56 2.98 4.13 -7.16
C PHE A 56 3.63 5.51 -7.33
N THR A 57 3.32 6.48 -6.44
CA THR A 57 4.05 7.75 -6.40
C THR A 57 5.54 7.48 -6.13
N ALA A 58 5.84 6.68 -5.10
CA ALA A 58 7.22 6.33 -4.78
C ALA A 58 7.90 5.50 -5.88
N ALA A 59 7.18 4.61 -6.57
CA ALA A 59 7.72 3.84 -7.68
C ALA A 59 8.17 4.75 -8.83
N ALA A 60 7.30 5.68 -9.25
CA ALA A 60 7.64 6.67 -10.27
C ALA A 60 8.84 7.54 -9.83
N GLU A 61 8.84 8.02 -8.59
CA GLU A 61 9.94 8.86 -8.09
C GLU A 61 11.27 8.12 -8.01
N LYS A 62 11.28 6.84 -7.59
CA LYS A 62 12.50 6.07 -7.34
C LYS A 62 13.12 5.47 -8.60
N MET A 63 12.34 5.20 -9.64
CA MET A 63 12.87 4.66 -10.90
C MET A 63 13.78 5.72 -11.56
N PRO A 64 15.03 5.40 -11.91
CA PRO A 64 15.90 6.31 -12.66
C PRO A 64 15.29 6.68 -14.02
N GLU A 65 15.51 7.90 -14.49
CA GLU A 65 14.95 8.34 -15.78
C GLU A 65 15.40 7.45 -16.95
N SER A 66 16.66 6.97 -16.93
CA SER A 66 17.19 6.02 -17.93
C SER A 66 16.41 4.71 -17.99
N ASP A 67 15.73 4.35 -16.90
CA ASP A 67 15.12 3.04 -16.72
C ASP A 67 13.59 3.10 -16.92
N TYR A 68 13.00 4.27 -17.20
CA TYR A 68 11.58 4.38 -17.50
C TYR A 68 11.15 3.56 -18.74
N GLY A 69 12.09 3.33 -19.65
CA GLY A 69 11.89 2.42 -20.79
C GLY A 69 12.08 0.93 -20.46
N PHE A 70 12.39 0.57 -19.21
CA PHE A 70 12.60 -0.81 -18.79
C PHE A 70 11.35 -1.66 -19.10
N LYS A 71 11.57 -2.83 -19.67
CA LYS A 71 10.54 -3.79 -20.05
C LYS A 71 10.87 -5.16 -19.46
N PRO A 72 9.97 -5.79 -18.70
CA PRO A 72 10.19 -7.14 -18.21
C PRO A 72 10.21 -8.15 -19.37
N GLY A 73 11.37 -8.79 -19.58
CA GLY A 73 11.53 -9.81 -20.61
C GLY A 73 11.40 -9.30 -22.05
N SER A 74 11.23 -10.24 -22.99
CA SER A 74 11.18 -9.96 -24.43
C SER A 74 9.76 -10.02 -25.02
N THR A 75 8.73 -10.31 -24.23
CA THR A 75 7.34 -10.40 -24.68
C THR A 75 6.88 -9.07 -25.30
N PRO A 76 6.59 -9.00 -26.62
CA PRO A 76 6.28 -7.75 -27.30
C PRO A 76 5.15 -6.94 -26.65
N GLU A 77 4.16 -7.64 -26.10
CA GLU A 77 2.95 -7.07 -25.49
C GLU A 77 3.17 -6.55 -24.06
N ALA A 78 4.29 -6.91 -23.40
CA ALA A 78 4.58 -6.44 -22.05
C ALA A 78 4.78 -4.91 -22.04
N ARG A 79 4.16 -4.24 -21.08
CA ARG A 79 4.37 -2.80 -20.86
C ARG A 79 5.78 -2.50 -20.40
N THR A 80 6.30 -1.37 -20.83
CA THR A 80 7.44 -0.73 -20.16
C THR A 80 7.01 -0.16 -18.81
N PHE A 81 7.97 0.15 -17.93
CA PHE A 81 7.69 0.81 -16.66
C PHE A 81 6.88 2.10 -16.85
N ALA A 82 7.29 2.97 -17.78
CA ALA A 82 6.54 4.19 -18.11
C ALA A 82 5.08 3.88 -18.48
N GLN A 83 4.88 2.91 -19.37
CA GLN A 83 3.54 2.52 -19.82
C GLN A 83 2.67 1.93 -18.70
N VAL A 84 3.25 1.22 -17.73
CA VAL A 84 2.51 0.76 -16.55
C VAL A 84 1.97 1.95 -15.77
N ILE A 85 2.81 2.94 -15.48
CA ILE A 85 2.41 4.14 -14.74
C ILE A 85 1.39 4.98 -15.53
N ASP A 86 1.62 5.16 -16.82
CA ASP A 86 0.70 5.88 -17.71
C ASP A 86 -0.66 5.20 -17.79
N HIS A 87 -0.69 3.86 -17.84
CA HIS A 87 -1.93 3.12 -17.83
C HIS A 87 -2.70 3.37 -16.53
N ILE A 88 -2.02 3.29 -15.38
CA ILE A 88 -2.65 3.56 -14.08
C ILE A 88 -3.27 4.96 -14.07
N ALA A 89 -2.53 5.97 -14.56
CA ALA A 89 -3.04 7.32 -14.66
C ALA A 89 -4.26 7.42 -15.58
N GLN A 90 -4.17 6.85 -16.79
CA GLN A 90 -5.24 6.86 -17.79
C GLN A 90 -6.53 6.21 -17.27
N SER A 91 -6.41 5.05 -16.62
CA SER A 91 -7.54 4.35 -16.03
C SER A 91 -8.16 5.12 -14.87
N GLN A 92 -7.35 5.73 -13.99
CA GLN A 92 -7.85 6.60 -12.91
C GLN A 92 -8.61 7.81 -13.45
N PHE A 93 -8.10 8.47 -14.51
CA PHE A 93 -8.82 9.57 -15.15
C PHE A 93 -10.20 9.15 -15.63
N GLY A 94 -10.33 8.00 -16.31
CA GLY A 94 -11.60 7.48 -16.77
C GLY A 94 -12.55 7.08 -15.62
N GLN A 95 -12.06 6.28 -14.68
CA GLN A 95 -12.88 5.72 -13.60
C GLN A 95 -13.33 6.80 -12.61
N CYS A 96 -12.43 7.67 -12.15
CA CYS A 96 -12.78 8.70 -11.18
C CYS A 96 -13.64 9.81 -11.80
N ALA A 97 -13.42 10.18 -13.07
CA ALA A 97 -14.33 11.10 -13.75
C ALA A 97 -15.75 10.52 -13.85
N ALA A 98 -15.87 9.22 -14.19
CA ALA A 98 -17.16 8.54 -14.24
C ALA A 98 -17.86 8.52 -12.87
N ILE A 99 -17.15 8.17 -11.79
CA ILE A 99 -17.72 8.15 -10.43
C ILE A 99 -18.14 9.57 -9.98
N LYS A 100 -17.38 10.59 -10.36
CA LYS A 100 -17.70 12.01 -10.07
C LYS A 100 -18.82 12.56 -10.94
N GLY A 101 -19.15 11.90 -12.05
CA GLY A 101 -20.11 12.42 -13.03
C GLY A 101 -19.60 13.66 -13.77
N VAL A 102 -18.29 13.77 -13.97
CA VAL A 102 -17.65 14.89 -14.69
C VAL A 102 -17.00 14.42 -15.99
N PRO A 103 -16.74 15.31 -16.97
CA PRO A 103 -15.99 14.94 -18.16
C PRO A 103 -14.60 14.39 -17.82
N ASN A 104 -14.17 13.33 -18.53
CA ASN A 104 -12.81 12.81 -18.42
C ASN A 104 -11.81 13.82 -19.03
N PRO A 105 -10.86 14.37 -18.24
CA PRO A 105 -9.90 15.36 -18.74
C PRO A 105 -8.93 14.80 -19.78
N MET A 106 -8.74 13.47 -19.82
CA MET A 106 -7.87 12.77 -20.77
C MET A 106 -8.67 12.00 -21.83
N GLN A 107 -9.90 12.43 -22.10
CA GLN A 107 -10.74 11.78 -23.11
C GLN A 107 -10.06 11.80 -24.50
N GLY A 108 -9.99 10.63 -25.15
CA GLY A 108 -9.37 10.48 -26.46
C GLY A 108 -7.84 10.52 -26.46
N LYS A 109 -7.22 10.59 -25.28
CA LYS A 109 -5.76 10.51 -25.10
C LYS A 109 -5.30 9.07 -24.92
N GLN A 110 -4.06 8.84 -25.30
CA GLN A 110 -3.39 7.56 -25.37
C GLN A 110 -2.05 7.67 -24.61
N LEU A 111 -2.11 7.75 -23.28
CA LEU A 111 -0.97 8.14 -22.45
C LEU A 111 0.21 7.20 -22.59
N GLU A 112 -0.04 5.88 -22.65
CA GLU A 112 1.00 4.86 -22.87
C GLU A 112 1.77 5.08 -24.19
N GLN A 113 1.15 5.74 -25.17
CA GLN A 113 1.76 6.10 -26.45
C GLN A 113 2.32 7.52 -26.46
N GLU A 114 1.68 8.47 -25.77
CA GLU A 114 2.02 9.91 -25.78
C GLU A 114 3.12 10.30 -24.79
N LEU A 115 3.13 9.73 -23.59
CA LEU A 115 4.07 10.10 -22.53
C LEU A 115 5.32 9.21 -22.58
N LYS A 116 6.49 9.81 -22.37
CA LYS A 116 7.79 9.15 -22.52
C LYS A 116 8.81 9.54 -21.47
N THR A 117 8.73 10.76 -20.94
CA THR A 117 9.69 11.26 -19.95
C THR A 117 9.20 10.95 -18.54
N LYS A 118 10.15 10.77 -17.62
CA LYS A 118 9.85 10.62 -16.19
C LYS A 118 8.96 11.73 -15.66
N ALA A 119 9.24 12.98 -16.06
CA ALA A 119 8.50 14.15 -15.60
C ALA A 119 7.03 14.12 -16.06
N ASP A 120 6.78 13.83 -17.34
CA ASP A 120 5.42 13.81 -17.89
C ASP A 120 4.59 12.67 -17.28
N VAL A 121 5.18 11.47 -17.18
CA VAL A 121 4.55 10.27 -16.59
C VAL A 121 4.21 10.52 -15.12
N ALA A 122 5.17 11.02 -14.33
CA ALA A 122 4.95 11.31 -12.91
C ALA A 122 3.90 12.41 -12.70
N LYS A 123 3.87 13.42 -13.57
CA LYS A 123 2.85 14.46 -13.54
C LYS A 123 1.46 13.89 -13.84
N ALA A 124 1.31 13.08 -14.88
CA ALA A 124 0.03 12.46 -15.22
C ALA A 124 -0.48 11.57 -14.08
N LEU A 125 0.42 10.80 -13.45
CA LEU A 125 0.08 10.00 -12.27
C LEU A 125 -0.42 10.90 -11.12
N ALA A 126 0.29 11.97 -10.79
CA ALA A 126 -0.10 12.89 -9.72
C ALA A 126 -1.46 13.56 -9.99
N ASP A 127 -1.68 14.03 -11.22
CA ASP A 127 -2.94 14.66 -11.65
C ASP A 127 -4.10 13.65 -11.60
N SER A 128 -3.86 12.38 -11.95
CA SER A 128 -4.88 11.33 -11.86
C SER A 128 -5.28 11.03 -10.41
N PHE A 129 -4.33 11.03 -9.47
CA PHE A 129 -4.64 10.91 -8.04
C PHE A 129 -5.42 12.13 -7.54
N ALA A 130 -5.02 13.34 -7.92
CA ALA A 130 -5.72 14.56 -7.53
C ALA A 130 -7.20 14.54 -7.96
N LEU A 131 -7.52 13.95 -9.12
CA LEU A 131 -8.90 13.76 -9.55
C LEU A 131 -9.70 12.82 -8.62
N CYS A 132 -9.06 11.78 -8.10
CA CYS A 132 -9.69 10.75 -7.27
C CYS A 132 -9.72 11.08 -5.76
N ASP A 133 -8.86 11.99 -5.28
CA ASP A 133 -8.62 12.19 -3.84
C ASP A 133 -9.89 12.51 -3.02
N ASP A 134 -10.81 13.32 -3.56
CA ASP A 134 -12.05 13.70 -2.87
C ASP A 134 -13.05 12.55 -2.79
N LEU A 135 -13.09 11.66 -3.78
CA LEU A 135 -13.92 10.46 -3.77
C LEU A 135 -13.57 9.54 -2.60
N PHE A 136 -12.27 9.34 -2.35
CA PHE A 136 -11.79 8.47 -1.28
C PHE A 136 -11.79 9.16 0.08
N SER A 137 -11.40 10.43 0.15
CA SER A 137 -11.41 11.16 1.43
C SER A 137 -12.83 11.44 1.93
N GLY A 138 -13.80 11.62 1.03
CA GLY A 138 -15.19 11.92 1.35
C GLY A 138 -16.08 10.69 1.61
N VAL A 139 -15.63 9.47 1.34
CA VAL A 139 -16.46 8.27 1.53
C VAL A 139 -16.72 8.00 3.02
N THR A 140 -17.97 7.72 3.35
CA THR A 140 -18.45 7.26 4.66
C THR A 140 -19.03 5.84 4.53
N ASP A 141 -19.13 5.10 5.64
CA ASP A 141 -19.71 3.74 5.62
C ASP A 141 -21.13 3.72 5.06
N THR A 142 -21.93 4.76 5.32
CA THR A 142 -23.27 4.91 4.75
C THR A 142 -23.20 5.17 3.24
N SER A 143 -22.42 6.16 2.81
CA SER A 143 -22.33 6.50 1.38
C SER A 143 -21.69 5.40 0.54
N ALA A 144 -20.91 4.51 1.16
CA ALA A 144 -20.24 3.41 0.49
C ALA A 144 -21.23 2.38 -0.07
N ALA A 145 -22.41 2.26 0.54
CA ALA A 145 -23.48 1.37 0.09
C ALA A 145 -24.40 2.00 -0.97
N GLU A 146 -24.30 3.31 -1.21
CA GLU A 146 -25.11 3.99 -2.24
C GLU A 146 -24.76 3.50 -3.64
N MET A 147 -25.75 3.46 -4.53
CA MET A 147 -25.54 3.11 -5.93
C MET A 147 -25.00 4.31 -6.71
N VAL A 148 -23.98 4.08 -7.53
CA VAL A 148 -23.41 5.04 -8.47
C VAL A 148 -23.48 4.46 -9.88
N LYS A 149 -23.74 5.33 -10.87
CA LYS A 149 -23.73 4.93 -12.27
C LYS A 149 -22.32 4.65 -12.75
N GLN A 150 -22.18 3.58 -13.54
CA GLN A 150 -20.97 3.24 -14.26
C GLN A 150 -21.34 2.70 -15.64
N GLY A 151 -21.36 3.61 -16.62
CA GLY A 151 -21.90 3.31 -17.96
C GLY A 151 -23.39 2.93 -17.88
N PRO A 152 -23.83 1.82 -18.49
CA PRO A 152 -25.22 1.38 -18.44
C PRO A 152 -25.61 0.71 -17.11
N ASN A 153 -24.64 0.41 -16.24
CA ASN A 153 -24.85 -0.32 -14.99
C ASN A 153 -24.83 0.63 -13.78
N GLU A 154 -25.31 0.12 -12.65
CA GLU A 154 -25.13 0.74 -11.33
C GLU A 154 -24.37 -0.23 -10.42
N LEU A 155 -23.40 0.28 -9.68
CA LEU A 155 -22.65 -0.45 -8.65
C LEU A 155 -22.73 0.30 -7.33
N THR A 156 -22.46 -0.36 -6.20
CA THR A 156 -22.24 0.40 -4.96
C THR A 156 -21.01 1.29 -5.12
N ARG A 157 -21.02 2.46 -4.47
CA ARG A 157 -19.88 3.38 -4.44
C ARG A 157 -18.63 2.65 -3.97
N ALA A 158 -18.76 1.76 -2.99
CA ALA A 158 -17.67 0.92 -2.54
C ALA A 158 -17.09 0.03 -3.64
N ALA A 159 -17.94 -0.65 -4.43
CA ALA A 159 -17.48 -1.50 -5.52
C ALA A 159 -16.77 -0.67 -6.60
N ALA A 160 -17.30 0.51 -6.94
CA ALA A 160 -16.66 1.41 -7.90
C ALA A 160 -15.29 1.90 -7.41
N LEU A 161 -15.18 2.35 -6.16
CA LEU A 161 -13.93 2.81 -5.56
C LEU A 161 -12.91 1.68 -5.36
N TYR A 162 -13.38 0.49 -4.97
CA TYR A 162 -12.51 -0.68 -4.87
C TYR A 162 -11.99 -1.10 -6.24
N GLY A 163 -12.81 -0.99 -7.29
CA GLY A 163 -12.39 -1.23 -8.68
C GLY A 163 -11.24 -0.34 -9.14
N VAL A 164 -11.19 0.93 -8.70
CA VAL A 164 -10.05 1.83 -8.96
C VAL A 164 -8.77 1.29 -8.32
N ILE A 165 -8.85 0.89 -7.04
CA ILE A 165 -7.69 0.35 -6.31
C ILE A 165 -7.22 -0.96 -6.95
N VAL A 166 -8.14 -1.90 -7.21
CA VAL A 166 -7.81 -3.22 -7.75
C VAL A 166 -7.15 -3.09 -9.12
N HIS A 167 -7.79 -2.37 -10.04
CA HIS A 167 -7.26 -2.22 -11.38
C HIS A 167 -5.87 -1.56 -11.39
N GLY A 168 -5.64 -0.58 -10.53
CA GLY A 168 -4.32 0.05 -10.39
C GLY A 168 -3.23 -0.89 -9.84
N ASN A 169 -3.58 -1.96 -9.12
CA ASN A 169 -2.63 -2.92 -8.56
C ASN A 169 -2.41 -4.17 -9.43
N GLU A 170 -3.17 -4.37 -10.50
CA GLU A 170 -3.08 -5.55 -11.38
C GLU A 170 -2.12 -5.38 -12.57
N MET A 171 -1.21 -4.40 -12.49
CA MET A 171 -0.46 -3.88 -13.64
C MET A 171 1.00 -4.31 -13.69
#